data_AF-A0A7W1W6V8-F1
#
_entry.id   AF-A0A7W1W6V8-F1
#
_cell.length_a   1.000
_cell.length_b   1.000
_cell.length_c   1.000
_cell.angle_alpha   90.00
_cell.angle_beta   90.00
_cell.angle_gamma   90.00
#
_symmetry.space_group_name_H-M   'P 1'
#
loop_
_entity.id
_entity.type
_entity.pdbx_description
1 polymer ?
#
loop_
_entity_poly.entity_id
_entity_poly.type
_entity_poly.pdbx_seq_one_letter_code
_entity_poly.pdbx_strand_id
1 'polypeptide(L)'
;KFINPPNDYASVIAFDIRPTPITDFTNDPARLRQTIDLLLRNNPAFRESNLFDALKFSLVGGKGDSVVLDKSKERTAEYGGMIDVKAPRRAIILVASGIDTFSKINYGEVRKVIQNSGVPIYIISTGKLFLKMYDHQLPATDGIDGSPGRMTFLQADNAMKTFAKESGGAHFPVTFPGEVPTVIQSINNLMRSQYSIAYDANEKREAGKKYILDVKVDIDGDGVYEEKGYVIQHRPFYTTPKAEKGS
;
A
#
# COMPACT_ATOMS: atom_id res chain seq x y z
N LYS A 1 -6.20 -14.68 13.10
CA LYS A 1 -7.38 -13.89 12.64
C LYS A 1 -6.92 -12.48 12.41
N PHE A 2 -7.19 -11.94 11.21
CA PHE A 2 -6.67 -10.64 10.77
C PHE A 2 -7.57 -9.47 11.19
N ILE A 3 -8.89 -9.71 11.17
CA ILE A 3 -9.92 -8.75 11.57
C ILE A 3 -10.60 -9.31 12.82
N ASN A 4 -10.65 -8.51 13.88
CA ASN A 4 -11.35 -8.81 15.12
C ASN A 4 -12.58 -7.89 15.26
N PRO A 5 -13.78 -8.36 14.84
CA PRO A 5 -15.02 -7.66 15.12
C PRO A 5 -15.20 -7.44 16.64
N PRO A 6 -15.79 -6.31 17.08
CA PRO A 6 -16.48 -5.30 16.28
C PRO A 6 -15.62 -4.08 15.86
N ASN A 7 -14.37 -4.00 16.32
CA ASN A 7 -13.55 -2.79 16.22
C ASN A 7 -12.77 -2.67 14.90
N ASP A 8 -12.57 -3.78 14.21
CA ASP A 8 -11.82 -3.84 12.97
C ASP A 8 -12.77 -3.91 11.77
N TYR A 9 -12.53 -3.05 10.78
CA TYR A 9 -13.26 -3.01 9.52
C TYR A 9 -12.29 -3.19 8.36
N ALA A 10 -12.74 -3.84 7.28
CA ALA A 10 -11.96 -3.97 6.06
C ALA A 10 -12.79 -3.63 4.83
N SER A 11 -12.13 -2.99 3.88
CA SER A 11 -12.60 -2.74 2.52
C SER A 11 -11.67 -3.48 1.57
N VAL A 12 -12.20 -3.92 0.42
CA VAL A 12 -11.42 -4.62 -0.60
C VAL A 12 -11.61 -3.91 -1.94
N ILE A 13 -10.49 -3.52 -2.54
CA ILE A 13 -10.44 -2.87 -3.85
C ILE A 13 -9.61 -3.79 -4.76
N ALA A 14 -10.21 -4.22 -5.87
CA ALA A 14 -9.51 -4.88 -6.95
C ALA A 14 -9.06 -3.85 -7.98
N PHE A 15 -8.05 -4.17 -8.78
CA PHE A 15 -7.60 -3.27 -9.84
C PHE A 15 -7.02 -4.04 -11.03
N ASP A 16 -7.23 -3.48 -12.21
CA ASP A 16 -6.66 -3.92 -13.49
C ASP A 16 -6.25 -2.68 -14.32
N ILE A 17 -7.10 -2.22 -15.24
CA ILE A 17 -7.06 -0.92 -15.88
C ILE A 17 -7.74 0.16 -15.05
N ARG A 18 -8.62 -0.22 -14.09
CA ARG A 18 -9.34 0.70 -13.20
C ARG A 18 -9.48 0.12 -11.79
N PRO A 19 -9.39 0.96 -10.73
CA PRO A 19 -9.68 0.48 -9.38
C PRO A 19 -11.18 0.28 -9.22
N THR A 20 -11.56 -0.90 -8.71
CA THR A 20 -12.94 -1.33 -8.49
C THR A 20 -13.12 -1.71 -7.01
N PRO A 21 -13.82 -0.90 -6.22
CA PRO A 21 -14.24 -1.29 -4.87
C PRO A 21 -15.18 -2.50 -4.95
N ILE A 22 -14.81 -3.62 -4.33
CA ILE A 22 -15.67 -4.82 -4.28
C ILE A 22 -16.60 -4.77 -3.07
N THR A 23 -16.04 -4.40 -1.92
CA THR A 23 -16.79 -4.18 -0.69
C THR A 23 -16.31 -2.90 -0.02
N ASP A 24 -17.25 -2.11 0.50
CA ASP A 24 -16.93 -1.04 1.43
C ASP A 24 -16.57 -1.59 2.82
N PHE A 25 -16.11 -0.72 3.71
CA PHE A 25 -15.70 -1.05 5.08
C PHE A 25 -16.78 -1.81 5.83
N THR A 26 -16.50 -3.08 6.08
CA THR A 26 -17.37 -3.98 6.81
C THR A 26 -16.59 -4.77 7.85
N ASN A 27 -17.26 -5.12 8.93
CA ASN A 27 -16.78 -6.05 9.96
C ASN A 27 -17.45 -7.43 9.85
N ASP A 28 -18.32 -7.64 8.84
CA ASP A 28 -19.01 -8.90 8.59
C ASP A 28 -18.08 -9.92 7.90
N PRO A 29 -17.71 -11.03 8.59
CA PRO A 29 -16.88 -12.06 7.99
C PRO A 29 -17.52 -12.75 6.78
N ALA A 30 -18.86 -12.80 6.70
CA ALA A 30 -19.55 -13.41 5.56
C ALA A 30 -19.38 -12.56 4.29
N ARG A 31 -19.59 -11.24 4.39
CA ARG A 31 -19.36 -10.30 3.28
C ARG A 31 -17.91 -10.28 2.79
N LEU A 32 -16.94 -10.37 3.71
CA LEU A 32 -15.53 -10.47 3.34
C LEU A 32 -15.21 -11.79 2.62
N ARG A 33 -15.75 -12.92 3.06
CA ARG A 33 -15.59 -14.20 2.35
C ARG A 33 -16.18 -14.15 0.94
N GLN A 34 -17.38 -13.59 0.78
CA GLN A 34 -18.01 -13.42 -0.52
C GLN A 34 -17.14 -12.60 -1.48
N THR A 35 -16.45 -11.57 -0.95
CA THR A 35 -15.52 -10.76 -1.73
C THR A 35 -14.33 -11.59 -2.24
N ILE A 36 -13.73 -12.41 -1.38
CA ILE A 36 -12.64 -13.30 -1.78
C ILE A 36 -13.11 -14.34 -2.79
N ASP A 37 -14.28 -14.95 -2.60
CA ASP A 37 -14.86 -15.91 -3.53
C ASP A 37 -15.11 -15.30 -4.92
N LEU A 38 -15.54 -14.04 -4.96
CA LEU A 38 -15.71 -13.30 -6.22
C LEU A 38 -14.36 -13.10 -6.93
N LEU A 39 -13.32 -12.68 -6.20
CA LEU A 39 -11.98 -12.49 -6.77
C LEU A 39 -11.34 -13.79 -7.25
N LEU A 40 -11.58 -14.91 -6.57
CA LEU A 40 -11.05 -16.21 -6.98
C LEU A 40 -11.73 -16.76 -8.25
N ARG A 41 -13.00 -16.39 -8.47
CA ARG A 41 -13.77 -16.84 -9.64
C ARG A 41 -13.63 -15.91 -10.83
N ASN A 42 -13.21 -14.67 -10.61
CA ASN A 42 -13.06 -13.69 -11.67
C ASN A 42 -11.66 -13.75 -12.26
N ASN A 43 -11.58 -13.93 -13.57
CA ASN A 43 -10.32 -13.75 -14.29
C ASN A 43 -10.16 -12.26 -14.64
N PRO A 44 -8.95 -11.70 -14.54
CA PRO A 44 -8.70 -10.32 -14.99
C PRO A 44 -9.15 -10.15 -16.44
N ALA A 45 -9.91 -9.09 -16.72
CA ALA A 45 -10.34 -8.78 -18.07
C ALA A 45 -9.18 -8.31 -18.95
N PHE A 46 -8.10 -7.81 -18.32
CA PHE A 46 -6.95 -7.18 -18.95
C PHE A 46 -5.65 -7.70 -18.33
N ARG A 47 -4.56 -7.66 -19.09
CA ARG A 47 -3.21 -8.01 -18.60
C ARG A 47 -2.47 -6.79 -18.07
N GLU A 48 -3.00 -5.61 -18.35
CA GLU A 48 -2.52 -4.31 -17.95
C GLU A 48 -2.80 -4.04 -16.47
N SER A 49 -1.95 -3.21 -15.86
CA SER A 49 -1.98 -2.89 -14.43
C SER A 49 -1.87 -1.38 -14.23
N ASN A 50 -2.79 -0.81 -13.46
CA ASN A 50 -2.86 0.60 -13.08
C ASN A 50 -2.54 0.81 -11.59
N LEU A 51 -1.52 0.11 -11.11
CA LEU A 51 -1.09 0.08 -9.72
C LEU A 51 -1.00 1.47 -9.07
N PHE A 52 -0.43 2.45 -9.76
CA PHE A 52 -0.26 3.79 -9.17
C PHE A 52 -1.59 4.52 -9.01
N ASP A 53 -2.47 4.45 -10.01
CA ASP A 53 -3.81 5.03 -9.91
C ASP A 53 -4.65 4.33 -8.84
N ALA A 54 -4.53 3.01 -8.69
CA ALA A 54 -5.21 2.25 -7.64
C ALA A 54 -4.71 2.62 -6.24
N LEU A 55 -3.40 2.83 -6.06
CA LEU A 55 -2.82 3.33 -4.82
C LEU A 55 -3.33 4.74 -4.49
N LYS A 56 -3.36 5.64 -5.47
CA LYS A 56 -3.91 6.98 -5.28
C LYS A 56 -5.40 6.92 -4.92
N PHE A 57 -6.18 6.11 -5.63
CA PHE A 57 -7.61 5.95 -5.39
C PHE A 57 -7.91 5.37 -4.00
N SER A 58 -7.16 4.36 -3.56
CA SER A 58 -7.32 3.80 -2.21
C SER A 58 -6.94 4.80 -1.12
N LEU A 59 -5.92 5.63 -1.34
CA LEU A 59 -5.46 6.62 -0.35
C LEU A 59 -6.34 7.86 -0.28
N VAL A 60 -6.56 8.53 -1.42
CA VAL A 60 -7.19 9.85 -1.50
C VAL A 60 -8.65 9.78 -1.93
N GLY A 61 -9.08 8.66 -2.50
CA GLY A 61 -10.40 8.54 -3.07
C GLY A 61 -10.48 9.11 -4.50
N GLY A 62 -11.70 9.14 -5.02
CA GLY A 62 -12.01 9.64 -6.35
C GLY A 62 -13.33 9.07 -6.89
N LYS A 63 -13.68 9.48 -8.11
CA LYS A 63 -14.79 8.86 -8.85
C LYS A 63 -14.33 7.50 -9.35
N GLY A 64 -14.89 6.45 -8.76
CA GLY A 64 -14.64 5.06 -9.14
C GLY A 64 -15.93 4.36 -9.55
N ASP A 65 -15.81 3.10 -9.94
CA ASP A 65 -16.98 2.25 -10.13
C ASP A 65 -17.69 2.06 -8.78
N SER A 66 -19.01 1.92 -8.81
CA SER A 66 -19.80 1.66 -7.62
C SER A 66 -19.37 0.36 -6.93
N VAL A 67 -19.43 0.32 -5.60
CA VAL A 67 -19.08 -0.86 -4.82
C VAL A 67 -19.87 -2.07 -5.33
N VAL A 68 -19.17 -3.10 -5.82
CA VAL A 68 -19.81 -4.23 -6.53
C VAL A 68 -20.84 -4.95 -5.66
N LEU A 69 -20.56 -5.11 -4.36
CA LEU A 69 -21.47 -5.77 -3.43
C LEU A 69 -22.57 -4.87 -2.86
N ASP A 70 -22.48 -3.55 -3.04
CA ASP A 70 -23.61 -2.66 -2.75
C ASP A 70 -24.44 -2.55 -4.02
N LYS A 71 -25.68 -3.04 -3.96
CA LYS A 71 -26.66 -3.09 -5.07
C LYS A 71 -27.13 -1.69 -5.51
N SER A 72 -26.20 -0.79 -5.76
CA SER A 72 -26.41 0.57 -6.20
C SER A 72 -26.77 0.57 -7.69
N LYS A 73 -27.70 1.44 -8.08
CA LYS A 73 -28.16 1.57 -9.48
C LYS A 73 -27.22 2.43 -10.33
N GLU A 74 -26.33 3.16 -9.70
CA GLU A 74 -25.38 4.05 -10.35
C GLU A 74 -24.09 3.31 -10.67
N ARG A 75 -23.54 3.49 -11.87
CA ARG A 75 -22.29 2.82 -12.29
C ARG A 75 -21.05 3.36 -11.59
N THR A 76 -21.11 4.59 -11.08
CA THR A 76 -19.98 5.28 -10.48
C THR A 76 -20.35 5.82 -9.11
N ALA A 77 -19.49 5.61 -8.12
CA ALA A 77 -19.64 6.17 -6.79
C ALA A 77 -18.44 7.06 -6.45
N GLU A 78 -18.67 8.06 -5.61
CA GLU A 78 -17.59 8.83 -5.00
C GLU A 78 -17.03 8.03 -3.83
N TYR A 79 -15.77 7.62 -3.96
CA TYR A 79 -15.06 6.89 -2.91
C TYR A 79 -14.16 7.88 -2.16
N GLY A 80 -14.32 8.00 -0.85
CA GLY A 80 -13.55 8.95 -0.03
C GLY A 80 -12.09 8.54 0.25
N GLY A 81 -11.74 7.27 0.00
CA GLY A 81 -10.40 6.77 0.27
C GLY A 81 -10.06 6.68 1.76
N MET A 82 -8.81 6.35 2.07
CA MET A 82 -8.32 6.18 3.44
C MET A 82 -8.16 7.49 4.22
N ILE A 83 -8.06 8.64 3.54
CA ILE A 83 -7.98 9.95 4.20
C ILE A 83 -9.27 10.26 4.97
N ASP A 84 -10.42 9.92 4.38
CA ASP A 84 -11.75 10.18 4.96
C ASP A 84 -12.12 9.21 6.10
N VAL A 85 -11.46 8.07 6.20
CA VAL A 85 -11.72 7.06 7.24
C VAL A 85 -11.29 7.58 8.61
N LYS A 86 -12.24 7.93 9.48
CA LYS A 86 -11.96 8.39 10.85
C LYS A 86 -11.66 7.22 11.79
N ALA A 87 -10.48 6.62 11.66
CA ALA A 87 -9.98 5.59 12.57
C ALA A 87 -8.62 5.98 13.18
N PRO A 88 -8.35 5.59 14.45
CA PRO A 88 -7.09 5.87 15.12
C PRO A 88 -5.91 5.10 14.51
N ARG A 89 -6.19 3.93 13.91
CA ARG A 89 -5.23 3.11 13.20
C ARG A 89 -5.77 2.77 11.83
N ARG A 90 -4.95 2.99 10.81
CA ARG A 90 -5.28 2.83 9.39
C ARG A 90 -4.09 2.19 8.71
N ALA A 91 -4.31 1.21 7.85
CA ALA A 91 -3.27 0.59 7.06
C ALA A 91 -3.83 0.11 5.73
N ILE A 92 -2.98 0.04 4.72
CA ILE A 92 -3.28 -0.61 3.45
C ILE A 92 -2.44 -1.88 3.33
N ILE A 93 -3.06 -2.96 2.87
CA ILE A 93 -2.35 -4.16 2.44
C ILE A 93 -2.46 -4.22 0.93
N LEU A 94 -1.32 -4.16 0.27
CA LEU A 94 -1.23 -4.21 -1.18
C LEU A 94 -0.67 -5.57 -1.60
N VAL A 95 -1.45 -6.32 -2.35
CA VAL A 95 -1.00 -7.57 -3.00
C VAL A 95 -0.88 -7.29 -4.48
N ALA A 96 0.34 -7.25 -5.01
CA ALA A 96 0.58 -6.93 -6.41
C ALA A 96 1.93 -7.43 -6.91
N SER A 97 2.09 -7.53 -8.23
CA SER A 97 3.38 -7.81 -8.88
C SER A 97 4.35 -6.63 -8.80
N GLY A 98 3.83 -5.41 -8.63
CA GLY A 98 4.59 -4.16 -8.66
C GLY A 98 4.78 -3.57 -10.05
N ILE A 99 4.36 -4.28 -11.10
CA ILE A 99 4.41 -3.79 -12.48
C ILE A 99 3.23 -2.84 -12.70
N ASP A 100 3.54 -1.67 -13.24
CA ASP A 100 2.57 -0.66 -13.67
C ASP A 100 2.73 -0.42 -15.16
N THR A 101 1.65 -0.57 -15.92
CA THR A 101 1.66 -0.41 -17.39
C THR A 101 0.72 0.68 -17.88
N PHE A 102 -0.32 1.01 -17.12
CA PHE A 102 -1.42 1.86 -17.60
C PHE A 102 -1.93 2.88 -16.56
N SER A 103 -1.08 3.31 -15.63
CA SER A 103 -1.44 4.42 -14.76
C SER A 103 -1.35 5.78 -15.45
N LYS A 104 -2.27 6.67 -15.09
CA LYS A 104 -2.25 8.08 -15.52
C LYS A 104 -1.22 8.89 -14.74
N ILE A 105 -1.00 8.55 -13.47
CA ILE A 105 0.01 9.20 -12.64
C ILE A 105 1.37 8.54 -12.79
N ASN A 106 2.43 9.32 -12.59
CA ASN A 106 3.81 8.81 -12.65
C ASN A 106 4.34 8.37 -11.27
N TYR A 107 5.50 7.70 -11.29
CA TYR A 107 6.20 7.25 -10.08
C TYR A 107 6.48 8.35 -9.05
N GLY A 108 6.78 9.58 -9.50
CA GLY A 108 7.03 10.71 -8.61
C GLY A 108 5.76 11.22 -7.93
N GLU A 109 4.64 11.21 -8.63
CA GLU A 109 3.34 11.63 -8.13
C GLU A 109 2.78 10.66 -7.10
N VAL A 110 2.80 9.35 -7.39
CA VAL A 110 2.34 8.35 -6.41
C VAL A 110 3.16 8.40 -5.13
N ARG A 111 4.48 8.61 -5.21
CA ARG A 111 5.34 8.81 -4.04
C ARG A 111 4.93 10.02 -3.22
N LYS A 112 4.60 11.14 -3.87
CA LYS A 112 4.09 12.33 -3.15
C LYS A 112 2.77 12.02 -2.45
N VAL A 113 1.86 11.29 -3.10
CA VAL A 113 0.59 10.88 -2.49
C VAL A 113 0.82 9.99 -1.26
N ILE A 114 1.69 8.99 -1.36
CA ILE A 114 2.05 8.09 -0.25
C ILE A 114 2.72 8.88 0.89
N GLN A 115 3.62 9.79 0.56
CA GLN A 115 4.29 10.65 1.55
C GLN A 115 3.31 11.59 2.25
N ASN A 116 2.22 12.01 1.60
CA ASN A 116 1.26 12.95 2.16
C ASN A 116 0.12 12.26 2.92
N SER A 117 -0.27 11.03 2.54
CA SER A 117 -1.41 10.34 3.15
C SER A 117 -1.16 9.94 4.61
N GLY A 118 0.09 9.66 4.97
CA GLY A 118 0.46 9.21 6.32
C GLY A 118 -0.13 7.86 6.71
N VAL A 119 -0.56 7.06 5.75
CA VAL A 119 -1.09 5.70 5.96
C VAL A 119 0.02 4.69 5.64
N PRO A 120 0.39 3.79 6.57
CA PRO A 120 1.36 2.72 6.28
C PRO A 120 0.82 1.74 5.25
N ILE A 121 1.68 1.33 4.32
CA ILE A 121 1.37 0.38 3.25
C ILE A 121 2.22 -0.87 3.46
N TYR A 122 1.57 -1.99 3.76
CA TYR A 122 2.18 -3.30 3.84
C TYR A 122 2.04 -4.00 2.49
N ILE A 123 3.15 -4.28 1.85
CA ILE A 123 3.17 -4.79 0.48
C ILE A 123 3.55 -6.27 0.49
N ILE A 124 2.69 -7.10 -0.07
CA ILE A 124 2.97 -8.49 -0.43
C ILE A 124 3.25 -8.51 -1.93
N SER A 125 4.54 -8.59 -2.30
CA SER A 125 4.95 -8.59 -3.70
C SER A 125 4.96 -10.00 -4.27
N THR A 126 4.15 -10.20 -5.32
CA THR A 126 4.08 -11.48 -6.06
C THR A 126 5.00 -11.51 -7.28
N GLY A 127 5.59 -10.37 -7.66
CA GLY A 127 6.48 -10.29 -8.82
C GLY A 127 7.73 -11.16 -8.68
N LYS A 128 8.27 -11.28 -7.46
CA LYS A 128 9.47 -12.08 -7.19
C LYS A 128 9.22 -13.58 -7.26
N LEU A 129 8.02 -14.03 -6.89
CA LEU A 129 7.56 -15.41 -7.10
C LEU A 129 7.58 -15.75 -8.59
N PHE A 130 7.01 -14.88 -9.42
CA PHE A 130 7.01 -15.06 -10.87
C PHE A 130 8.43 -15.05 -11.43
N LEU A 131 9.24 -14.05 -11.06
CA LEU A 131 10.64 -13.96 -11.48
C LEU A 131 11.40 -15.24 -11.13
N LYS A 132 11.29 -15.76 -9.89
CA LYS A 132 12.02 -16.96 -9.47
C LYS A 132 11.56 -18.23 -10.21
N MET A 133 10.27 -18.35 -10.50
CA MET A 133 9.71 -19.49 -11.23
C MET A 133 10.11 -19.49 -12.71
N TYR A 134 10.15 -18.31 -13.34
CA TYR A 134 10.38 -18.17 -14.78
C TYR A 134 11.74 -17.56 -15.13
N ASP A 135 12.64 -17.38 -14.16
CA ASP A 135 13.90 -16.64 -14.32
C ASP A 135 14.65 -17.12 -15.57
N HIS A 136 14.89 -18.44 -15.65
CA HIS A 136 15.58 -19.10 -16.76
C HIS A 136 14.98 -18.86 -18.15
N GLN A 137 13.68 -18.54 -18.25
CA GLN A 137 12.97 -18.28 -19.51
C GLN A 137 12.84 -16.78 -19.81
N LEU A 138 13.11 -15.91 -18.84
CA LEU A 138 12.92 -14.47 -18.99
C LEU A 138 14.17 -13.82 -19.60
N PRO A 139 14.02 -13.06 -20.70
CA PRO A 139 15.09 -12.22 -21.23
C PRO A 139 15.45 -11.10 -20.25
N ALA A 140 16.65 -10.55 -20.40
CA ALA A 140 17.10 -9.45 -19.54
C ALA A 140 16.22 -8.20 -19.69
N THR A 141 15.90 -7.84 -20.92
CA THR A 141 15.03 -6.71 -21.28
C THR A 141 13.66 -7.18 -21.68
N ASP A 142 12.70 -6.25 -21.74
CA ASP A 142 11.36 -6.54 -22.24
C ASP A 142 11.40 -7.02 -23.70
N GLY A 143 10.50 -7.95 -24.02
CA GLY A 143 10.32 -8.43 -25.38
C GLY A 143 9.71 -7.35 -26.27
N ILE A 144 9.95 -7.46 -27.58
CA ILE A 144 9.33 -6.59 -28.59
C ILE A 144 7.80 -6.73 -28.58
N ASP A 145 7.29 -7.86 -28.10
CA ASP A 145 5.87 -8.17 -27.89
C ASP A 145 5.28 -7.52 -26.61
N GLY A 146 6.06 -6.75 -25.86
CA GLY A 146 5.64 -6.16 -24.59
C GLY A 146 5.65 -7.14 -23.41
N SER A 147 6.25 -8.32 -23.57
CA SER A 147 6.44 -9.25 -22.45
C SER A 147 7.46 -8.67 -21.45
N PRO A 148 7.15 -8.65 -20.15
CA PRO A 148 8.05 -8.10 -19.14
C PRO A 148 9.28 -8.99 -18.98
N GLY A 149 10.46 -8.41 -19.16
CA GLY A 149 11.74 -9.05 -18.90
C GLY A 149 12.16 -8.94 -17.43
N ARG A 150 13.31 -9.52 -17.09
CA ARG A 150 13.84 -9.54 -15.72
C ARG A 150 14.00 -8.12 -15.15
N MET A 151 14.46 -7.16 -15.96
CA MET A 151 14.67 -5.77 -15.51
C MET A 151 13.37 -5.12 -15.01
N THR A 152 12.24 -5.36 -15.66
CA THR A 152 10.94 -4.81 -15.26
C THR A 152 10.49 -5.35 -13.91
N PHE A 153 10.68 -6.65 -13.65
CA PHE A 153 10.40 -7.23 -12.33
C PHE A 153 11.31 -6.65 -11.23
N LEU A 154 12.60 -6.42 -11.53
CA LEU A 154 13.53 -5.82 -10.56
C LEU A 154 13.21 -4.35 -10.26
N GLN A 155 12.80 -3.58 -11.29
CA GLN A 155 12.34 -2.21 -11.11
C GLN A 155 11.05 -2.15 -10.28
N ALA A 156 10.10 -3.04 -10.57
CA ALA A 156 8.88 -3.21 -9.80
C ALA A 156 9.17 -3.53 -8.32
N ASP A 157 10.06 -4.47 -8.03
CA ASP A 157 10.46 -4.84 -6.65
C ASP A 157 11.03 -3.62 -5.91
N ASN A 158 11.89 -2.83 -6.58
CA ASN A 158 12.46 -1.61 -6.02
C ASN A 158 11.44 -0.49 -5.80
N ALA A 159 10.48 -0.33 -6.71
CA ALA A 159 9.39 0.63 -6.56
C ALA A 159 8.53 0.29 -5.34
N MET A 160 8.13 -0.97 -5.21
CA MET A 160 7.36 -1.48 -4.08
C MET A 160 8.10 -1.31 -2.76
N LYS A 161 9.40 -1.65 -2.72
CA LYS A 161 10.24 -1.40 -1.54
C LYS A 161 10.27 0.07 -1.15
N THR A 162 10.34 0.97 -2.13
CA THR A 162 10.32 2.42 -1.89
C THR A 162 8.96 2.87 -1.35
N PHE A 163 7.86 2.42 -1.93
CA PHE A 163 6.50 2.76 -1.47
C PHE A 163 6.24 2.32 -0.03
N ALA A 164 6.60 1.08 0.32
CA ALA A 164 6.49 0.59 1.69
C ALA A 164 7.33 1.46 2.64
N LYS A 165 8.61 1.69 2.31
CA LYS A 165 9.51 2.49 3.14
C LYS A 165 9.00 3.93 3.35
N GLU A 166 8.54 4.59 2.29
CA GLU A 166 8.07 5.98 2.38
C GLU A 166 6.74 6.12 3.13
N SER A 167 5.90 5.10 3.07
CA SER A 167 4.66 5.03 3.86
C SER A 167 4.90 4.72 5.34
N GLY A 168 6.09 4.21 5.71
CA GLY A 168 6.38 3.69 7.05
C GLY A 168 5.83 2.28 7.29
N GLY A 169 5.48 1.55 6.22
CA GLY A 169 5.10 0.14 6.27
C GLY A 169 6.26 -0.80 5.93
N ALA A 170 5.90 -2.01 5.46
CA ALA A 170 6.86 -3.08 5.18
C ALA A 170 6.66 -3.69 3.79
N HIS A 171 7.76 -4.09 3.16
CA HIS A 171 7.75 -4.81 1.89
C HIS A 171 8.13 -6.27 2.12
N PHE A 172 7.24 -7.18 1.70
CA PHE A 172 7.39 -8.62 1.80
C PHE A 172 7.46 -9.22 0.39
N PRO A 173 8.67 -9.44 -0.15
CA PRO A 173 8.83 -10.08 -1.44
C PRO A 173 8.62 -11.59 -1.31
N VAL A 174 7.44 -12.06 -1.73
CA VAL A 174 7.11 -13.50 -1.71
C VAL A 174 7.83 -14.19 -2.85
N THR A 175 8.53 -15.27 -2.55
CA THR A 175 9.28 -16.09 -3.50
C THR A 175 8.71 -17.49 -3.69
N PHE A 176 7.92 -17.98 -2.73
CA PHE A 176 7.14 -19.21 -2.87
C PHE A 176 5.81 -19.14 -2.10
N PRO A 177 4.75 -19.88 -2.51
CA PRO A 177 3.43 -19.78 -1.89
C PRO A 177 3.39 -20.12 -0.39
N GLY A 178 4.30 -21.00 0.07
CA GLY A 178 4.41 -21.39 1.47
C GLY A 178 4.85 -20.27 2.44
N GLU A 179 5.35 -19.13 1.95
CA GLU A 179 5.74 -17.99 2.79
C GLU A 179 4.54 -17.14 3.21
N VAL A 180 3.43 -17.21 2.49
CA VAL A 180 2.27 -16.33 2.67
C VAL A 180 1.72 -16.36 4.11
N PRO A 181 1.54 -17.52 4.77
CA PRO A 181 1.07 -17.54 6.15
C PRO A 181 2.00 -16.78 7.11
N THR A 182 3.31 -16.95 6.96
CA THR A 182 4.32 -16.26 7.79
C THR A 182 4.29 -14.74 7.53
N VAL A 183 4.19 -14.33 6.28
CA VAL A 183 4.08 -12.90 5.90
C VAL A 183 2.84 -12.27 6.53
N ILE A 184 1.68 -12.93 6.45
CA ILE A 184 0.44 -12.44 7.06
C ILE A 184 0.58 -12.31 8.57
N GLN A 185 1.25 -13.26 9.23
CA GLN A 185 1.51 -13.19 10.67
C GLN A 185 2.41 -11.99 11.03
N SER A 186 3.47 -11.75 10.25
CA SER A 186 4.34 -10.58 10.43
C SER A 186 3.57 -9.26 10.25
N ILE A 187 2.72 -9.15 9.23
CA ILE A 187 1.87 -7.96 9.01
C ILE A 187 0.93 -7.74 10.20
N ASN A 188 0.28 -8.80 10.70
CA ASN A 188 -0.62 -8.70 11.84
C ASN A 188 0.12 -8.19 13.11
N ASN A 189 1.36 -8.65 13.34
CA ASN A 189 2.18 -8.17 14.45
C ASN A 189 2.52 -6.68 14.28
N LEU A 190 2.97 -6.27 13.09
CA LEU A 190 3.34 -4.88 12.80
C LEU A 190 2.15 -3.92 12.92
N MET A 191 0.96 -4.33 12.46
CA MET A 191 -0.26 -3.52 12.57
C MET A 191 -0.71 -3.35 14.03
N ARG A 192 -0.45 -4.34 14.89
CA ARG A 192 -0.81 -4.28 16.32
C ARG A 192 0.17 -3.45 17.13
N SER A 193 1.45 -3.50 16.80
CA SER A 193 2.52 -2.77 17.47
C SER A 193 2.71 -1.34 16.95
N GLN A 194 1.78 -0.82 16.14
CA GLN A 194 1.89 0.52 15.60
C GLN A 194 1.65 1.58 16.70
N TYR A 195 2.68 2.37 16.97
CA TYR A 195 2.60 3.57 17.80
C TYR A 195 2.60 4.81 16.90
N SER A 196 1.58 5.66 17.06
CA SER A 196 1.53 6.97 16.39
C SER A 196 2.13 8.02 17.32
N ILE A 197 3.35 8.47 17.04
CA ILE A 197 4.00 9.56 17.77
C ILE A 197 3.88 10.82 16.92
N ALA A 198 3.27 11.86 17.49
CA ALA A 198 3.25 13.19 16.88
C ALA A 198 4.45 13.98 17.43
N TYR A 199 5.31 14.47 16.54
CA TYR A 199 6.39 15.39 16.88
C TYR A 199 5.99 16.80 16.45
N ASP A 200 5.92 17.72 17.41
CA ASP A 200 5.80 19.14 17.12
C ASP A 200 7.20 19.77 17.19
N ALA A 201 7.62 20.42 16.10
CA ALA A 201 8.93 21.06 16.05
C ALA A 201 8.82 22.43 16.70
N ASN A 202 9.56 22.67 17.78
CA ASN A 202 9.59 23.97 18.49
C ASN A 202 9.96 25.16 17.58
N GLU A 203 10.63 24.93 16.45
CA GLU A 203 10.94 25.95 15.44
C GLU A 203 10.13 25.73 14.16
N LYS A 204 9.51 26.81 13.65
CA LYS A 204 8.78 26.81 12.39
C LYS A 204 9.72 26.48 11.22
N ARG A 205 9.68 25.21 10.83
CA ARG A 205 10.35 24.70 9.63
C ARG A 205 9.79 25.40 8.38
N GLU A 206 10.65 25.75 7.43
CA GLU A 206 10.25 26.41 6.18
C GLU A 206 9.18 25.60 5.42
N ALA A 207 8.16 26.29 4.92
CA ALA A 207 7.05 25.69 4.20
C ALA A 207 7.51 25.08 2.86
N GLY A 208 7.16 23.81 2.62
CA GLY A 208 7.41 23.12 1.35
C GLY A 208 8.78 22.45 1.22
N LYS A 209 9.63 22.46 2.25
CA LYS A 209 10.87 21.66 2.30
C LYS A 209 10.60 20.26 2.86
N LYS A 210 11.34 19.27 2.35
CA LYS A 210 11.31 17.89 2.85
C LYS A 210 12.32 17.75 3.99
N TYR A 211 11.87 17.22 5.12
CA TYR A 211 12.73 16.91 6.26
C TYR A 211 12.91 15.40 6.37
N ILE A 212 14.14 14.98 6.67
CA ILE A 212 14.47 13.59 6.98
C ILE A 212 14.16 13.38 8.47
N LEU A 213 13.35 12.39 8.76
CA LEU A 213 13.09 11.90 10.11
C LEU A 213 14.01 10.70 10.36
N ASP A 214 14.75 10.74 11.46
CA ASP A 214 15.48 9.59 11.98
C ASP A 214 14.88 9.25 13.35
N VAL A 215 14.39 8.02 13.51
CA VAL A 215 13.71 7.57 14.72
C VAL A 215 14.57 6.53 15.40
N LYS A 216 15.09 6.89 16.58
CA LYS A 216 15.85 5.99 17.45
C LYS A 216 15.05 5.72 18.71
N VAL A 217 15.07 4.47 19.16
CA VAL A 217 14.36 4.04 20.36
C VAL A 217 15.39 3.70 21.43
N ASP A 218 15.14 4.22 22.63
CA ASP A 218 15.86 3.94 23.88
C ASP A 218 14.78 3.43 24.85
N ILE A 219 14.92 2.20 25.33
CA ILE A 219 13.87 1.48 26.07
C ILE A 219 14.14 1.51 27.58
N ASP A 220 15.40 1.42 27.98
CA ASP A 220 15.85 1.43 29.37
C ASP A 220 16.20 2.84 29.87
N GLY A 221 16.24 3.83 28.98
CA GLY A 221 16.51 5.23 29.31
C GLY A 221 17.97 5.47 29.66
N ASP A 222 18.87 4.61 29.20
CA ASP A 222 20.30 4.65 29.51
C ASP A 222 21.10 5.53 28.53
N GLY A 223 20.46 6.03 27.48
CA GLY A 223 21.07 6.85 26.43
C GLY A 223 21.78 6.05 25.33
N VAL A 224 21.71 4.72 25.36
CA VAL A 224 22.25 3.79 24.36
C VAL A 224 21.12 3.30 23.46
N TYR A 225 21.12 3.76 22.22
CA TYR A 225 20.13 3.33 21.23
C TYR A 225 20.33 1.84 20.87
N GLU A 226 19.38 0.99 21.26
CA GLU A 226 19.39 -0.43 20.90
C GLU A 226 18.98 -0.65 19.43
N GLU A 227 19.93 -0.51 18.51
CA GLU A 227 19.68 -0.72 17.07
C GLU A 227 19.51 -2.21 16.67
N LYS A 228 19.90 -3.16 17.53
CA LYS A 228 20.04 -4.59 17.16
C LYS A 228 18.91 -5.52 17.61
N GLY A 229 18.02 -5.07 18.49
CA GLY A 229 16.93 -5.89 19.04
C GLY A 229 15.59 -5.78 18.29
N TYR A 230 15.38 -4.69 17.54
CA TYR A 230 14.04 -4.31 17.07
C TYR A 230 14.03 -3.78 15.63
N VAL A 231 13.01 -4.17 14.86
CA VAL A 231 12.78 -3.67 13.50
C VAL A 231 11.90 -2.43 13.59
N ILE A 232 12.52 -1.24 13.50
CA ILE A 232 11.81 0.04 13.49
C ILE A 232 11.37 0.34 12.05
N GLN A 233 10.08 0.62 11.86
CA GLN A 233 9.53 1.15 10.63
C GLN A 233 8.94 2.52 10.90
N HIS A 234 9.49 3.54 10.24
CA HIS A 234 9.02 4.92 10.37
C HIS A 234 8.92 5.56 9.00
N ARG A 235 8.11 6.63 8.92
CA ARG A 235 8.10 7.49 7.75
C ARG A 235 9.40 8.28 7.72
N PRO A 236 10.22 8.17 6.65
CA PRO A 236 11.49 8.88 6.57
C PRO A 236 11.32 10.36 6.21
N PHE A 237 10.17 10.74 5.66
CA PHE A 237 9.94 12.09 5.16
C PHE A 237 8.71 12.73 5.81
N TYR A 238 8.89 13.96 6.26
CA TYR A 238 7.81 14.87 6.61
C TYR A 238 7.83 16.06 5.65
N THR A 239 6.65 16.36 5.09
CA THR A 239 6.45 17.53 4.24
C THR A 239 5.61 18.53 5.04
N THR A 240 6.14 19.73 5.26
CA THR A 240 5.34 20.81 5.85
C THR A 240 4.25 21.22 4.86
N PRO A 241 2.99 21.37 5.31
CA PRO A 241 1.92 21.86 4.44
C PRO A 241 2.36 23.19 3.83
N LYS A 242 2.15 23.35 2.52
CA LYS A 242 2.35 24.66 1.88
C LYS A 242 1.41 25.64 2.58
N ALA A 243 1.93 26.77 3.02
CA ALA A 243 1.10 27.86 3.51
C ALA A 243 0.03 28.14 2.44
N GLU A 244 -1.25 27.99 2.81
CA GLU A 244 -2.33 28.52 1.99
C GLU A 244 -2.03 29.99 1.79
N LYS A 245 -1.89 30.42 0.52
CA LYS A 245 -1.87 31.84 0.21
C LYS A 245 -3.26 32.36 0.52
N GLY A 246 -3.46 32.84 1.74
CA GLY A 246 -4.58 33.68 2.09
C GLY A 246 -4.42 35.04 1.39
N SER A 247 -5.23 35.26 0.36
CA SER A 247 -5.85 36.54 -0.01
C SER A 247 -6.86 36.29 -1.11
#